data_AF-A0A351BKQ9-F1
#
_entry.id   AF-A0A351BKQ9-F1
#
_cell.length_a   1.000
_cell.length_b   1.000
_cell.length_c   1.000
_cell.angle_alpha   90.00
_cell.angle_beta   90.00
_cell.angle_gamma   90.00
#
_symmetry.space_group_name_H-M   'P 1'
#
loop_
_entity.id
_entity.type
_entity.pdbx_description
1 polymer ?
#
loop_
_entity_poly.entity_id
_entity_poly.type
_entity_poly.pdbx_seq_one_letter_code
_entity_poly.pdbx_strand_id
1 'polypeptide(L)'
;MFGLFKTPSFRDPALGELRRKGGMWRGEISLGDITVPLALPGSRAAPDPQALDIARSIATDHPRWCAGIAASLFEHYAPYAEAVATGGPEAPAEDLPRISQPDQVWHHASVEFVAVVTLDGELGVEIGYRVAWDEEHTLGARLRNGRLLELNGSVLPP
;
A
#
# COMPACT_ATOMS: atom_id res chain seq x y z
N MET A 1 -18.34 33.34 -11.23
CA MET A 1 -18.99 33.12 -9.91
C MET A 1 -18.58 31.73 -9.42
N PHE A 2 -17.39 31.61 -8.82
CA PHE A 2 -16.86 30.33 -8.33
C PHE A 2 -17.28 30.16 -6.88
N GLY A 3 -18.46 29.57 -6.67
CA GLY A 3 -18.89 29.18 -5.33
C GLY A 3 -17.86 28.25 -4.70
N LEU A 4 -17.47 28.55 -3.46
CA LEU A 4 -16.68 27.69 -2.60
C LEU A 4 -17.38 26.32 -2.46
N PHE A 5 -17.07 25.37 -3.34
CA PHE A 5 -17.57 24.01 -3.21
C PHE A 5 -16.92 23.41 -1.95
N LYS A 6 -17.69 23.35 -0.85
CA LYS A 6 -17.29 22.59 0.33
C LYS A 6 -17.02 21.16 -0.10
N THR A 7 -15.81 20.67 0.15
CA THR A 7 -15.47 19.28 -0.10
C THR A 7 -16.34 18.40 0.80
N PRO A 8 -17.10 17.43 0.25
CA PRO A 8 -17.86 16.50 1.07
C PRO A 8 -16.95 15.80 2.09
N SER A 9 -17.40 15.75 3.34
CA SER A 9 -16.76 14.99 4.40
C SER A 9 -17.71 13.93 4.96
N PHE A 10 -17.13 12.84 5.44
CA PHE A 10 -17.81 11.71 6.04
C PHE A 10 -17.05 11.35 7.31
N ARG A 11 -17.74 11.18 8.44
CA ARG A 11 -17.09 10.83 9.71
C ARG A 11 -17.36 9.36 10.02
N ASP A 12 -16.28 8.61 10.16
CA ASP A 12 -16.27 7.22 10.58
C ASP A 12 -15.77 7.09 12.04
N PRO A 13 -16.38 6.25 12.89
CA PRO A 13 -15.91 6.07 14.27
C PRO A 13 -14.51 5.47 14.40
N ALA A 14 -14.08 4.64 13.44
CA ALA A 14 -12.79 3.95 13.48
C ALA A 14 -11.73 4.66 12.62
N LEU A 15 -12.13 5.23 11.48
CA LEU A 15 -11.22 5.84 10.50
C LEU A 15 -11.18 7.37 10.56
N GLY A 16 -11.98 8.00 11.44
CA GLY A 16 -12.01 9.45 11.59
C GLY A 16 -12.70 10.18 10.44
N GLU A 17 -12.20 11.37 10.08
CA GLU A 17 -12.79 12.18 9.00
C GLU A 17 -12.23 11.77 7.63
N LEU A 18 -13.12 11.35 6.73
CA LEU A 18 -12.83 11.10 5.32
C LEU A 18 -13.30 12.28 4.48
N ARG A 19 -12.49 12.71 3.51
CA ARG A 19 -12.81 13.81 2.58
C ARG A 19 -12.72 13.36 1.14
N ARG A 20 -13.70 13.77 0.33
CA ARG A 20 -13.74 13.36 -1.07
C ARG A 20 -12.79 14.19 -1.95
N LYS A 21 -11.75 13.58 -2.54
CA LYS A 21 -10.79 14.25 -3.42
C LYS A 21 -10.30 13.31 -4.51
N GLY A 22 -10.29 13.78 -5.76
CA GLY A 22 -9.76 13.02 -6.90
C GLY A 22 -10.59 11.77 -7.26
N GLY A 23 -11.90 11.78 -6.99
CA GLY A 23 -12.77 10.62 -7.25
C GLY A 23 -12.91 9.66 -6.06
N MET A 24 -12.00 9.72 -5.09
CA MET A 24 -11.93 8.83 -3.93
C MET A 24 -12.26 9.57 -2.63
N TRP A 25 -12.61 8.81 -1.60
CA TRP A 25 -12.66 9.27 -0.20
C TRP A 25 -11.30 9.06 0.45
N ARG A 26 -10.76 10.09 1.09
CA ARG A 26 -9.40 10.09 1.64
C ARG A 26 -9.39 10.38 3.12
N GLY A 27 -8.54 9.70 3.84
CA GLY A 27 -8.24 9.96 5.24
C GLY A 27 -6.88 9.39 5.58
N GLU A 28 -6.74 8.93 6.80
CA GLU A 28 -5.55 8.28 7.31
C GLU A 28 -5.94 7.00 8.03
N ILE A 29 -5.04 6.02 8.07
CA ILE A 29 -5.21 4.79 8.81
C ILE A 29 -3.95 4.49 9.61
N SER A 30 -4.12 4.01 10.84
CA SER A 30 -3.01 3.55 11.67
C SER A 30 -2.74 2.07 11.44
N LEU A 31 -1.50 1.72 11.13
CA LEU A 31 -1.00 0.34 11.04
C LEU A 31 0.06 0.14 12.13
N GLY A 32 -0.38 -0.23 13.33
CA GLY A 32 0.49 -0.22 14.52
C GLY A 32 0.91 1.20 14.88
N ASP A 33 2.22 1.46 14.94
CA ASP A 33 2.78 2.75 15.36
C ASP A 33 2.90 3.78 14.22
N ILE A 34 2.57 3.41 12.98
CA ILE A 34 2.60 4.32 11.82
C ILE A 34 1.18 4.72 11.41
N THR A 35 1.04 5.96 10.92
CA THR A 35 -0.18 6.46 10.30
C THR A 35 0.12 6.85 8.86
N VAL A 36 -0.68 6.33 7.93
CA VAL A 36 -0.46 6.50 6.48
C VAL A 36 -1.74 6.94 5.78
N PRO A 37 -1.64 7.58 4.60
CA PRO A 37 -2.81 7.92 3.78
C PRO A 37 -3.69 6.71 3.48
N LEU A 38 -5.01 6.92 3.57
CA LEU A 38 -6.05 5.96 3.21
C LEU A 38 -6.88 6.48 2.03
N ALA A 39 -7.16 5.64 1.04
CA ALA A 39 -8.12 5.94 -0.03
C ALA A 39 -9.19 4.86 -0.19
N LEU A 40 -10.46 5.28 -0.33
CA LEU A 40 -11.62 4.40 -0.48
C LEU A 40 -12.47 4.82 -1.69
N PRO A 41 -13.05 3.86 -2.45
CA PRO A 41 -14.03 4.16 -3.46
C PRO A 41 -15.34 4.62 -2.82
N GLY A 42 -16.21 5.21 -3.62
CA GLY A 42 -17.54 5.59 -3.18
C GLY A 42 -18.22 6.60 -4.07
N SER A 43 -19.46 6.92 -3.71
CA SER A 43 -20.25 7.94 -4.40
C SER A 43 -19.75 9.35 -4.06
N ARG A 44 -20.41 10.37 -4.63
CA ARG A 44 -20.18 11.77 -4.21
C ARG A 44 -20.65 12.08 -2.79
N ALA A 45 -21.55 11.26 -2.23
CA ALA A 45 -22.19 11.51 -0.94
C ALA A 45 -21.51 10.77 0.22
N ALA A 46 -21.01 9.55 -0.01
CA ALA A 46 -20.37 8.73 1.01
C ALA A 46 -19.39 7.71 0.40
N PRO A 47 -18.44 7.17 1.21
CA PRO A 47 -17.66 5.99 0.87
C PRO A 47 -18.55 4.80 0.52
N ASP A 48 -18.02 3.87 -0.27
CA ASP A 48 -18.67 2.58 -0.48
C ASP A 48 -18.75 1.81 0.86
N PRO A 49 -19.92 1.28 1.26
CA PRO A 49 -20.06 0.60 2.55
C PRO A 49 -19.16 -0.63 2.71
N GLN A 50 -19.00 -1.43 1.65
CA GLN A 50 -18.15 -2.62 1.70
C GLN A 50 -16.67 -2.22 1.77
N ALA A 51 -16.27 -1.18 1.03
CA ALA A 51 -14.91 -0.66 1.14
C ALA A 51 -14.60 -0.10 2.53
N LEU A 52 -15.59 0.55 3.16
CA LEU A 52 -15.46 1.06 4.52
C LEU A 52 -15.28 -0.08 5.53
N ASP A 53 -16.05 -1.17 5.40
CA ASP A 53 -15.92 -2.35 6.25
C ASP A 53 -14.56 -3.05 6.08
N ILE A 54 -14.07 -3.17 4.85
CA ILE A 54 -12.71 -3.67 4.57
C ILE A 54 -11.69 -2.76 5.26
N ALA A 55 -11.77 -1.45 5.07
CA ALA A 55 -10.81 -0.51 5.62
C ALA A 55 -10.72 -0.56 7.15
N ARG A 56 -11.84 -0.77 7.84
CA ARG A 56 -11.90 -0.93 9.29
C ARG A 56 -11.18 -2.18 9.78
N SER A 57 -11.08 -3.24 8.97
CA SER A 57 -10.39 -4.49 9.36
C SER A 57 -8.88 -4.44 9.13
N ILE A 58 -8.39 -3.55 8.25
CA ILE A 58 -6.99 -3.52 7.80
C ILE A 58 -6.01 -3.46 8.96
N ALA A 59 -6.23 -2.58 9.94
CA ALA A 59 -5.28 -2.42 11.06
C ALA A 59 -5.11 -3.71 11.88
N THR A 60 -6.22 -4.44 12.10
CA THR A 60 -6.21 -5.73 12.81
C THR A 60 -5.63 -6.84 11.96
N ASP A 61 -5.85 -6.77 10.65
CA ASP A 61 -5.49 -7.82 9.72
C ASP A 61 -4.05 -7.71 9.23
N HIS A 62 -3.49 -6.50 9.11
CA HIS A 62 -2.17 -6.23 8.54
C HIS A 62 -1.05 -7.10 9.12
N PRO A 63 -0.94 -7.31 10.45
CA PRO A 63 0.08 -8.19 11.02
C PRO A 63 0.04 -9.63 10.46
N ARG A 64 -1.15 -10.15 10.13
CA ARG A 64 -1.30 -11.52 9.57
C ARG A 64 -0.90 -11.58 8.09
N TRP A 65 -0.84 -10.45 7.41
CA TRP A 65 -0.45 -10.34 6.00
C TRP A 65 1.06 -10.15 5.83
N CYS A 66 1.73 -9.57 6.83
CA CYS A 66 3.16 -9.25 6.78
C CYS A 66 4.01 -10.43 6.32
N ALA A 67 3.79 -11.65 6.83
CA ALA A 67 4.59 -12.81 6.40
C ALA A 67 4.53 -13.07 4.88
N GLY A 68 3.35 -12.94 4.27
CA GLY A 68 3.18 -13.10 2.82
C GLY A 68 3.78 -11.94 2.03
N ILE A 69 3.56 -10.71 2.49
CA ILE A 69 4.12 -9.51 1.84
C ILE A 69 5.65 -9.53 1.90
N ALA A 70 6.23 -9.91 3.03
CA ALA A 70 7.68 -10.04 3.21
C ALA A 70 8.31 -11.00 2.21
N ALA A 71 7.68 -12.17 2.00
CA ALA A 71 8.13 -13.15 1.03
C ALA A 71 8.15 -12.56 -0.39
N SER A 72 7.07 -11.89 -0.82
CA SER A 72 7.02 -11.30 -2.16
C SER A 72 7.97 -10.11 -2.34
N LEU A 73 8.16 -9.27 -1.32
CA LEU A 73 9.16 -8.19 -1.37
C LEU A 73 10.58 -8.75 -1.48
N PHE A 74 10.86 -9.85 -0.78
CA PHE A 74 12.16 -10.52 -0.85
C PHE A 74 12.40 -11.19 -2.22
N GLU A 75 11.37 -11.80 -2.80
CA GLU A 75 11.42 -12.31 -4.18
C GLU A 75 11.68 -11.18 -5.18
N HIS A 76 11.06 -10.01 -5.00
CA HIS A 76 11.33 -8.84 -5.83
C HIS A 76 12.76 -8.32 -5.66
N TYR A 77 13.35 -8.43 -4.47
CA TYR A 77 14.73 -8.02 -4.20
C TYR A 77 15.76 -8.96 -4.85
N ALA A 78 15.47 -10.24 -5.02
CA ALA A 78 16.44 -11.26 -5.48
C ALA A 78 17.21 -10.89 -6.78
N PRO A 79 16.56 -10.37 -7.85
CA PRO A 79 17.27 -9.96 -9.07
C PRO A 79 18.33 -8.87 -8.83
N TYR A 80 18.06 -7.93 -7.92
CA TYR A 80 18.98 -6.86 -7.56
C TYR A 80 20.22 -7.41 -6.86
N ALA A 81 20.03 -8.36 -5.94
CA ALA A 81 21.14 -9.03 -5.25
C ALA A 81 22.01 -9.86 -6.19
N GLU A 82 21.38 -10.56 -7.15
CA GLU A 82 22.10 -11.37 -8.16
C GLU A 82 22.94 -10.48 -9.10
N ALA A 83 22.40 -9.34 -9.52
CA ALA A 83 23.13 -8.38 -10.36
C ALA A 83 24.39 -7.86 -9.66
N VAL A 84 24.32 -7.54 -8.36
CA VAL A 84 25.51 -7.15 -7.57
C VAL A 84 26.49 -8.31 -7.44
N ALA A 85 26.02 -9.52 -7.14
CA ALA A 85 26.88 -10.69 -6.92
C ALA A 85 27.66 -11.11 -8.18
N THR A 86 27.08 -10.90 -9.36
CA THR A 86 27.67 -11.26 -10.65
C THR A 86 28.45 -10.12 -11.32
N GLY A 87 28.41 -8.91 -10.74
CA GLY A 87 29.00 -7.71 -11.35
C GLY A 87 28.29 -7.30 -12.65
N GLY A 88 26.97 -7.52 -12.71
CA GLY A 88 26.16 -7.22 -13.89
C GLY A 88 26.17 -5.73 -14.25
N PRO A 89 25.96 -5.38 -15.53
CA PRO A 89 25.96 -3.98 -15.99
C PRO A 89 24.80 -3.15 -15.43
N GLU A 90 23.76 -3.82 -14.92
CA GLU A 90 22.59 -3.23 -14.25
C GLU A 90 22.68 -3.35 -12.73
N ALA A 91 23.88 -3.56 -12.17
CA ALA A 91 24.05 -3.62 -10.72
C ALA A 91 23.50 -2.33 -10.09
N PRO A 92 22.57 -2.42 -9.12
CA PRO A 92 22.06 -1.26 -8.39
C PRO A 92 23.19 -0.52 -7.67
N ALA A 93 22.89 0.70 -7.21
CA ALA A 93 23.84 1.60 -6.55
C ALA A 93 24.68 0.91 -5.45
N GLU A 94 25.87 1.47 -5.17
CA GLU A 94 26.88 0.91 -4.25
C GLU A 94 26.34 0.56 -2.84
N ASP A 95 25.16 1.08 -2.47
CA ASP A 95 24.51 0.94 -1.16
C ASP A 95 23.33 -0.07 -1.14
N LEU A 96 23.24 -1.03 -2.07
CA LEU A 96 22.18 -2.04 -2.04
C LEU A 96 22.14 -2.75 -0.66
N PRO A 97 20.99 -2.75 0.05
CA PRO A 97 20.89 -3.38 1.35
C PRO A 97 21.16 -4.88 1.24
N ARG A 98 21.82 -5.46 2.24
CA ARG A 98 22.03 -6.91 2.33
C ARG A 98 20.86 -7.56 3.04
N ILE A 99 19.96 -8.16 2.26
CA ILE A 99 18.78 -8.85 2.75
C ILE A 99 18.97 -10.34 2.45
N SER A 100 18.93 -11.17 3.48
CA SER A 100 19.18 -12.61 3.40
C SER A 100 17.97 -13.46 3.78
N GLN A 101 16.98 -12.86 4.43
CA GLN A 101 15.74 -13.50 4.87
C GLN A 101 14.54 -12.57 4.64
N PRO A 102 13.34 -13.11 4.35
CA PRO A 102 12.17 -12.29 4.06
C PRO A 102 11.82 -11.24 5.12
N ASP A 103 11.95 -11.57 6.40
CA ASP A 103 11.62 -10.67 7.51
C ASP A 103 12.54 -9.43 7.60
N GLN A 104 13.74 -9.50 7.01
CA GLN A 104 14.69 -8.38 7.02
C GLN A 104 14.27 -7.24 6.10
N VAL A 105 13.33 -7.46 5.17
CA VAL A 105 12.83 -6.40 4.26
C VAL A 105 12.24 -5.22 5.01
N TRP A 106 11.71 -5.43 6.22
CA TRP A 106 11.07 -4.37 7.01
C TRP A 106 12.04 -3.31 7.52
N HIS A 107 13.33 -3.58 7.54
CA HIS A 107 14.36 -2.56 7.82
C HIS A 107 14.59 -1.61 6.63
N HIS A 108 14.06 -1.96 5.47
CA HIS A 108 14.33 -1.30 4.19
C HIS A 108 13.05 -0.98 3.40
N ALA A 109 11.88 -1.22 3.99
CA ALA A 109 10.58 -0.98 3.39
C ALA A 109 9.70 -0.13 4.30
N SER A 110 9.04 0.88 3.74
CA SER A 110 8.08 1.73 4.45
C SER A 110 6.75 1.77 3.73
N VAL A 111 5.65 1.74 4.48
CA VAL A 111 4.30 1.89 3.90
C VAL A 111 4.10 3.34 3.48
N GLU A 112 3.73 3.55 2.22
CA GLU A 112 3.43 4.87 1.64
C GLU A 112 1.94 5.19 1.67
N PHE A 113 1.09 4.20 1.42
CA PHE A 113 -0.36 4.36 1.44
C PHE A 113 -1.09 3.03 1.62
N VAL A 114 -2.37 3.14 1.97
CA VAL A 114 -3.33 2.05 1.92
C VAL A 114 -4.50 2.49 1.04
N ALA A 115 -4.94 1.63 0.15
CA ALA A 115 -6.12 1.86 -0.66
C ALA A 115 -7.03 0.64 -0.64
N VAL A 116 -8.33 0.86 -0.57
CA VAL A 116 -9.30 -0.15 -1.01
C VAL A 116 -9.56 0.10 -2.49
N VAL A 117 -9.34 -0.89 -3.33
CA VAL A 117 -9.41 -0.77 -4.79
C VAL A 117 -10.17 -1.95 -5.39
N THR A 118 -10.66 -1.79 -6.61
CA THR A 118 -11.23 -2.91 -7.36
C THR A 118 -10.11 -3.69 -8.04
N LEU A 119 -9.92 -4.94 -7.64
CA LEU A 119 -9.02 -5.92 -8.24
C LEU A 119 -9.87 -6.96 -8.98
N ASP A 120 -9.72 -7.05 -10.30
CA ASP A 120 -10.49 -7.98 -11.16
C ASP A 120 -12.02 -7.94 -10.96
N GLY A 121 -12.57 -6.74 -10.73
CA GLY A 121 -14.00 -6.54 -10.53
C GLY A 121 -14.50 -6.72 -9.08
N GLU A 122 -13.62 -7.09 -8.14
CA GLU A 122 -13.95 -7.23 -6.71
C GLU A 122 -13.15 -6.27 -5.84
N LEU A 123 -13.67 -5.86 -4.69
CA LEU A 123 -12.91 -5.03 -3.77
C LEU A 123 -11.78 -5.82 -3.09
N GLY A 124 -10.61 -5.20 -3.02
CA GLY A 124 -9.43 -5.68 -2.32
C GLY A 124 -8.66 -4.52 -1.69
N VAL A 125 -7.53 -4.85 -1.07
CA VAL A 125 -6.63 -3.88 -0.44
C VAL A 125 -5.35 -3.79 -1.26
N GLU A 126 -4.87 -2.59 -1.52
CA GLU A 126 -3.54 -2.32 -2.05
C GLU A 126 -2.75 -1.54 -1.01
N ILE A 127 -1.60 -2.08 -0.59
CA ILE A 127 -0.67 -1.40 0.31
C ILE A 127 0.57 -1.04 -0.50
N GLY A 128 0.83 0.26 -0.62
CA GLY A 128 2.01 0.78 -1.30
C GLY A 128 3.22 0.76 -0.37
N TYR A 129 4.34 0.24 -0.86
CA TYR A 129 5.62 0.19 -0.16
C TYR A 129 6.69 0.92 -0.96
N ARG A 130 7.41 1.84 -0.31
CA ARG A 130 8.70 2.32 -0.79
C ARG A 130 9.78 1.38 -0.26
N VAL A 131 10.73 1.01 -1.11
CA VAL A 131 11.82 0.09 -0.76
C VAL A 131 13.17 0.69 -1.14
N ALA A 132 14.23 0.33 -0.42
CA ALA A 132 15.56 0.90 -0.63
C ALA A 132 16.31 0.35 -1.87
N TRP A 133 15.86 -0.75 -2.47
CA TRP A 133 16.49 -1.35 -3.66
C TRP A 133 15.84 -0.95 -4.98
N ASP A 134 14.67 -0.32 -4.93
CA ASP A 134 13.92 0.18 -6.10
C ASP A 134 13.38 1.57 -5.76
N GLU A 135 14.22 2.58 -5.98
CA GLU A 135 13.89 3.98 -5.66
C GLU A 135 12.89 4.59 -6.66
N GLU A 136 12.85 4.04 -7.88
CA GLU A 136 12.01 4.56 -8.95
C GLU A 136 10.53 4.22 -8.74
N HIS A 137 10.25 3.09 -8.09
CA HIS A 137 8.89 2.55 -7.99
C HIS A 137 8.40 2.42 -6.56
N THR A 138 7.08 2.59 -6.41
CA THR A 138 6.36 2.13 -5.22
C THR A 138 5.76 0.77 -5.54
N LEU A 139 6.04 -0.23 -4.71
CA LEU A 139 5.55 -1.60 -4.88
C LEU A 139 4.17 -1.75 -4.24
N GLY A 140 3.23 -2.37 -4.95
CA GLY A 140 1.84 -2.53 -4.48
C GLY A 140 1.54 -3.95 -4.05
N ALA A 141 1.47 -4.20 -2.74
CA ALA A 141 0.98 -5.49 -2.24
C ALA A 141 -0.55 -5.54 -2.34
N ARG A 142 -1.08 -6.44 -3.17
CA ARG A 142 -2.51 -6.55 -3.45
C ARG A 142 -3.13 -7.74 -2.74
N LEU A 143 -4.12 -7.49 -1.90
CA LEU A 143 -4.74 -8.49 -1.03
C LEU A 143 -6.24 -8.59 -1.27
N ARG A 144 -6.78 -9.80 -1.12
CA ARG A 144 -8.22 -10.04 -1.11
C ARG A 144 -8.54 -11.15 -0.12
N ASN A 145 -9.58 -10.95 0.69
CA ASN A 145 -10.00 -11.91 1.71
C ASN A 145 -8.85 -12.38 2.62
N GLY A 146 -7.94 -11.46 2.94
CA GLY A 146 -6.77 -11.70 3.79
C GLY A 146 -5.65 -12.52 3.16
N ARG A 147 -5.69 -12.77 1.86
CA ARG A 147 -4.61 -13.42 1.10
C ARG A 147 -3.94 -12.43 0.17
N LEU A 148 -2.62 -12.49 0.09
CA LEU A 148 -1.85 -11.79 -0.94
C LEU A 148 -2.13 -12.44 -2.30
N LEU A 149 -2.48 -11.63 -3.29
CA LEU A 149 -2.71 -12.06 -4.67
C LEU A 149 -1.44 -11.89 -5.50
N GLU A 150 -0.82 -10.70 -5.41
CA GLU A 150 0.40 -10.35 -6.12
C GLU A 150 1.12 -9.18 -5.43
N LEU A 151 2.37 -8.99 -5.83
CA LEU A 151 3.11 -7.75 -5.62
C LEU A 151 3.26 -7.05 -6.98
N ASN A 152 2.57 -5.93 -7.15
CA ASN A 152 2.69 -5.12 -8.34
C ASN A 152 4.00 -4.30 -8.29
N GLY A 153 4.79 -4.36 -9.37
CA GLY A 153 6.10 -3.69 -9.45
C GLY A 153 6.05 -2.16 -9.56
N SER A 154 4.88 -1.56 -9.81
CA SER A 154 4.76 -0.10 -9.88
C SER A 154 3.32 0.35 -9.69
N VAL A 155 3.06 1.00 -8.56
CA VAL A 155 1.78 1.64 -8.24
C VAL A 155 1.98 3.11 -7.94
N LEU A 156 0.94 3.92 -8.19
CA LEU A 156 0.94 5.33 -7.84
C LEU A 156 0.12 5.54 -6.58
N PRO A 157 0.56 6.42 -5.66
CA PRO A 157 -0.27 6.83 -4.55
C PRO A 157 -1.61 7.38 -5.06
N PRO A 158 -2.74 6.91 -4.49
CA PRO A 158 -4.07 7.19 -5.00
C PRO A 158 -4.42 8.68 -4.97
#